data_AF-A0A959IWI4-F1
#
_entry.id   AF-A0A959IWI4-F1
#
_cell.length_a   1.000
_cell.length_b   1.000
_cell.length_c   1.000
_cell.angle_alpha   90.00
_cell.angle_beta   90.00
_cell.angle_gamma   90.00
#
_symmetry.space_group_name_H-M   'P 1'
#
loop_
_entity.id
_entity.type
_entity.pdbx_description
1 polymer ?
#
loop_
_entity_poly.entity_id
_entity_poly.type
_entity_poly.pdbx_seq_one_letter_code
_entity_poly.pdbx_strand_id
1 'polypeptide(L)'
;MNAFQQAIVNGIPQSLPAPKTLDASVSHAPKRVIEGVLSEKEKALAIRNALRYFPQEQHATLAPEFAGELEQYGRIYMYRFRPDYPMYARPIDEYPHQSRQAAAIMLMVQNNLDPKVAKHPHELITYGGNGAVFQNWAQYLLTMQYLSKMTDAQTLVLYSGHPLGLFPSHPDAPRVVVTNGMMIPNYSKKEDWNKYNALGVTSYGQMTAGSWI
;
A
#
# COMPACT_ATOMS: atom_id res chain seq x y z
N MET A 1 2.14 -24.38 -5.76
CA MET A 1 1.62 -23.00 -5.88
C MET A 1 1.82 -22.54 -7.32
N ASN A 2 0.83 -21.86 -7.91
CA ASN A 2 0.99 -21.23 -9.22
C ASN A 2 1.79 -19.90 -9.10
N ALA A 3 2.11 -19.25 -10.22
CA ALA A 3 2.89 -18.01 -10.23
C ALA A 3 2.24 -16.87 -9.41
N PHE A 4 0.92 -16.74 -9.47
CA PHE A 4 0.16 -15.77 -8.68
C PHE A 4 0.31 -16.01 -7.18
N GLN A 5 0.07 -17.25 -6.73
CA GLN A 5 0.21 -17.64 -5.33
C GLN A 5 1.63 -17.42 -4.82
N GLN A 6 2.65 -17.75 -5.63
CA GLN A 6 4.04 -17.51 -5.28
C GLN A 6 4.35 -16.02 -5.12
N ALA A 7 3.84 -15.17 -6.01
CA ALA A 7 4.01 -13.72 -5.93
C ALA A 7 3.42 -13.15 -4.63
N ILE A 8 2.23 -13.60 -4.23
CA ILE A 8 1.58 -13.20 -2.97
C ILE A 8 2.42 -13.61 -1.75
N VAL A 9 2.85 -14.87 -1.69
CA VAL A 9 3.61 -15.41 -0.54
C VAL A 9 4.98 -14.76 -0.40
N ASN A 10 5.60 -14.37 -1.52
CA ASN A 10 6.91 -13.73 -1.55
C ASN A 10 6.91 -12.31 -0.95
N GLY A 11 5.82 -11.56 -1.10
CA GLY A 11 5.76 -10.17 -0.67
C GLY A 11 6.70 -9.30 -1.51
N ILE A 12 7.55 -8.50 -0.86
CA ILE A 12 8.55 -7.68 -1.56
C ILE A 12 9.65 -8.60 -2.13
N PRO A 13 9.92 -8.56 -3.45
CA PRO A 13 10.94 -9.39 -4.06
C PRO A 13 12.35 -9.02 -3.55
N GLN A 14 13.18 -10.03 -3.30
CA GLN A 14 14.56 -9.82 -2.84
C GLN A 14 15.46 -9.17 -3.90
N SER A 15 15.22 -9.47 -5.18
CA SER A 15 15.87 -8.78 -6.30
C SER A 15 15.01 -7.62 -6.78
N LEU A 16 15.64 -6.49 -7.10
CA LEU A 16 14.93 -5.35 -7.69
C LEU A 16 14.30 -5.74 -9.04
N PRO A 17 12.96 -5.68 -9.18
CA PRO A 17 12.32 -5.90 -10.48
C PRO A 17 12.61 -4.71 -11.40
N ALA A 18 12.45 -4.87 -12.71
CA ALA A 18 12.68 -3.76 -13.65
C ALA A 18 11.78 -2.54 -13.33
N PRO A 19 12.24 -1.31 -13.59
CA PRO A 19 11.39 -0.12 -13.51
C PRO A 19 10.15 -0.29 -14.39
N LYS A 20 9.01 0.23 -13.93
CA LYS A 20 7.75 0.17 -14.69
C LYS A 20 7.49 1.48 -15.40
N THR A 21 7.12 1.40 -16.67
CA THR A 21 6.64 2.54 -17.44
C THR A 21 5.20 2.88 -17.07
N LEU A 22 4.83 4.14 -17.27
CA LEU A 22 3.45 4.58 -17.11
C LEU A 22 2.54 3.86 -18.11
N ASP A 23 1.37 3.42 -17.67
CA ASP A 23 0.40 2.70 -18.49
C ASP A 23 -0.76 3.63 -18.85
N ALA A 24 -0.74 4.12 -20.08
CA ALA A 24 -1.75 5.07 -20.56
C ALA A 24 -3.17 4.46 -20.70
N SER A 25 -3.34 3.14 -20.53
CA SER A 25 -4.65 2.49 -20.65
C SER A 25 -5.54 2.66 -19.42
N VAL A 26 -4.97 3.08 -18.28
CA VAL A 26 -5.73 3.34 -17.05
C VAL A 26 -5.64 4.81 -16.63
N SER A 27 -6.61 5.24 -15.83
CA SER A 27 -6.58 6.58 -15.26
C SER A 27 -5.51 6.69 -14.19
N HIS A 28 -4.78 7.81 -14.20
CA HIS A 28 -3.75 8.14 -13.23
C HIS A 28 -4.13 9.32 -12.36
N ALA A 29 -3.74 9.28 -11.08
CA ALA A 29 -4.00 10.36 -10.14
C ALA A 29 -3.26 11.64 -10.55
N PRO A 30 -3.86 12.83 -10.33
CA PRO A 30 -3.17 14.09 -10.57
C PRO A 30 -2.00 14.24 -9.59
N LYS A 31 -0.95 14.96 -10.05
CA LYS A 31 0.20 15.33 -9.22
C LYS A 31 -0.26 15.99 -7.92
N ARG A 32 0.29 15.56 -6.79
CA ARG A 32 0.08 16.21 -5.49
C ARG A 32 1.07 17.36 -5.33
N VAL A 33 0.57 18.52 -4.93
CA VAL A 33 1.41 19.69 -4.69
C VAL A 33 2.15 19.48 -3.37
N ILE A 34 3.47 19.38 -3.44
CA ILE A 34 4.37 19.27 -2.27
C ILE A 34 5.21 20.52 -2.05
N GLU A 35 5.21 21.46 -3.00
CA GLU A 35 5.87 22.76 -2.87
C GLU A 35 5.20 23.57 -1.76
N GLY A 36 6.00 24.09 -0.83
CA GLY A 36 5.50 24.75 0.39
C GLY A 36 4.89 23.80 1.43
N VAL A 37 4.76 22.50 1.14
CA VAL A 37 4.22 21.49 2.07
C VAL A 37 5.35 20.73 2.78
N LEU A 38 6.40 20.36 2.05
CA LEU A 38 7.60 19.70 2.61
C LEU A 38 8.82 20.59 2.49
N SER A 39 9.54 20.75 3.59
CA SER A 39 10.92 21.26 3.58
C SER A 39 11.89 20.23 2.98
N GLU A 40 13.11 20.67 2.62
CA GLU A 40 14.15 19.76 2.12
C GLU A 40 14.48 18.62 3.10
N LYS A 41 14.50 18.92 4.40
CA LYS A 41 14.69 17.89 5.45
C LYS A 41 13.54 16.87 5.46
N GLU A 42 12.33 17.30 5.17
CA GLU A 42 11.13 16.47 5.13
C GLU A 42 11.04 15.66 3.84
N LYS A 43 11.48 16.19 2.69
CA LYS A 43 11.66 15.39 1.47
C LYS A 43 12.65 14.26 1.71
N ALA A 44 13.80 14.56 2.32
CA ALA A 44 14.77 13.53 2.72
C ALA A 44 14.21 12.54 3.75
N LEU A 45 13.32 12.98 4.65
CA LEU A 45 12.60 12.10 5.57
C LEU A 45 11.59 11.20 4.84
N ALA A 46 10.84 11.72 3.87
CA ALA A 46 9.90 10.94 3.06
C ALA A 46 10.62 9.80 2.33
N ILE A 47 11.78 10.08 1.73
CA ILE A 47 12.62 9.09 1.07
C ILE A 47 13.11 8.04 2.08
N ARG A 48 13.61 8.45 3.24
CA ARG A 48 14.02 7.52 4.31
C ARG A 48 12.87 6.65 4.81
N ASN A 49 11.67 7.23 4.97
CA ASN A 49 10.46 6.51 5.35
C ASN A 49 10.05 5.49 4.28
N ALA A 50 10.22 5.79 3.00
CA ALA A 50 9.99 4.85 1.91
C ALA A 50 11.03 3.72 1.89
N LEU A 51 12.30 4.04 2.13
CA LEU A 51 13.40 3.06 2.12
C LEU A 51 13.32 2.03 3.26
N ARG A 52 12.56 2.30 4.34
CA ARG A 52 12.40 1.36 5.48
C ARG A 52 11.84 -0.02 5.08
N TYR A 53 11.17 -0.11 3.93
CA TYR A 53 10.59 -1.36 3.42
C TYR A 53 11.61 -2.24 2.69
N PHE A 54 12.82 -1.72 2.41
CA PHE A 54 13.79 -2.36 1.53
C PHE A 54 15.13 -2.54 2.24
N PRO A 55 15.89 -3.58 1.90
CA PRO A 55 17.19 -3.83 2.50
C PRO A 55 18.21 -2.78 2.03
N GLN A 56 19.23 -2.52 2.86
CA GLN A 56 20.13 -1.38 2.72
C GLN A 56 20.91 -1.38 1.39
N GLU A 57 21.26 -2.55 0.88
CA GLU A 57 21.96 -2.75 -0.40
C GLU A 57 21.17 -2.21 -1.60
N GLN A 58 19.85 -2.09 -1.50
CA GLN A 58 19.00 -1.54 -2.56
C GLN A 58 18.85 -0.02 -2.47
N HIS A 59 19.23 0.61 -1.35
CA HIS A 59 18.95 2.03 -1.09
C HIS A 59 19.62 2.96 -2.09
N ALA A 60 20.83 2.62 -2.56
CA ALA A 60 21.54 3.44 -3.54
C ALA A 60 20.79 3.56 -4.87
N THR A 61 20.02 2.54 -5.26
CA THR A 61 19.18 2.55 -6.45
C THR A 61 17.81 3.16 -6.18
N LEU A 62 17.18 2.79 -5.07
CA LEU A 62 15.80 3.20 -4.76
C LEU A 62 15.68 4.65 -4.27
N ALA A 63 16.69 5.19 -3.58
CA ALA A 63 16.65 6.56 -3.08
C ALA A 63 16.43 7.62 -4.18
N PRO A 64 17.21 7.65 -5.28
CA PRO A 64 16.98 8.60 -6.37
C PRO A 64 15.67 8.33 -7.11
N GLU A 65 15.24 7.07 -7.23
CA GLU A 65 13.95 6.72 -7.84
C GLU A 65 12.78 7.27 -7.03
N PHE A 66 12.79 7.08 -5.71
CA PHE A 66 11.76 7.61 -4.82
C PHE A 66 11.79 9.13 -4.71
N ALA A 67 12.97 9.76 -4.80
CA ALA A 67 13.07 11.21 -4.93
C ALA A 67 12.39 11.70 -6.21
N GLY A 68 12.66 11.04 -7.34
CA GLY A 68 12.02 11.33 -8.63
C GLY A 68 10.50 11.16 -8.59
N GLU A 69 10.00 10.07 -7.99
CA GLU A 69 8.55 9.89 -7.81
C GLU A 69 7.94 11.01 -6.95
N LEU A 70 8.60 11.37 -5.85
CA LEU A 70 8.13 12.45 -4.98
C LEU A 70 8.05 13.78 -5.73
N GLU A 71 9.04 14.12 -6.55
CA GLU A 71 9.03 15.34 -7.36
C GLU A 71 7.99 15.32 -8.48
N GLN A 72 7.86 14.18 -9.16
CA GLN A 72 6.99 14.03 -10.32
C GLN A 72 5.51 13.95 -9.91
N TYR A 73 5.20 13.18 -8.88
CA TYR A 73 3.83 12.85 -8.49
C TYR A 73 3.41 13.47 -7.15
N GLY A 74 4.34 13.99 -6.37
CA GLY A 74 4.08 14.47 -5.00
C GLY A 74 3.86 13.34 -3.99
N ARG A 75 4.16 12.10 -4.38
CA ARG A 75 3.99 10.86 -3.62
C ARG A 75 5.02 9.84 -4.07
N ILE A 76 5.37 8.93 -3.16
CA ILE A 76 6.23 7.78 -3.45
C ILE A 76 5.34 6.55 -3.49
N TYR A 77 4.92 6.15 -4.68
CA TYR A 77 4.02 5.01 -4.91
C TYR A 77 4.79 3.69 -5.01
N MET A 78 6.09 3.76 -5.34
CA MET A 78 6.97 2.62 -5.55
C MET A 78 6.52 1.80 -6.76
N TYR A 79 6.29 2.44 -7.91
CA TYR A 79 5.69 1.81 -9.10
C TYR A 79 6.43 0.56 -9.57
N ARG A 80 7.76 0.53 -9.39
CA ARG A 80 8.62 -0.64 -9.64
C ARG A 80 8.06 -1.93 -9.04
N PHE A 81 7.42 -1.84 -7.87
CA PHE A 81 6.93 -2.98 -7.11
C PHE A 81 5.46 -3.32 -7.34
N ARG A 82 4.76 -2.61 -8.23
CA ARG A 82 3.40 -3.00 -8.63
C ARG A 82 3.43 -4.43 -9.23
N PRO A 83 2.57 -5.37 -8.81
CA PRO A 83 2.54 -6.71 -9.38
C PRO A 83 2.27 -6.74 -10.89
N ASP A 84 2.71 -7.80 -11.57
CA ASP A 84 2.44 -8.06 -13.00
C ASP A 84 1.23 -8.97 -13.25
N TYR A 85 0.71 -9.63 -12.21
CA TYR A 85 -0.53 -10.37 -12.36
C TYR A 85 -1.73 -9.41 -12.52
N PRO A 86 -2.79 -9.82 -13.25
CA PRO A 86 -3.99 -9.01 -13.34
C PRO A 86 -4.62 -8.79 -11.96
N MET A 87 -4.99 -7.55 -11.68
CA MET A 87 -5.59 -7.12 -10.42
C MET A 87 -7.11 -7.21 -10.52
N TYR A 88 -7.71 -8.22 -9.88
CA TYR A 88 -9.15 -8.42 -9.77
C TYR A 88 -9.47 -9.38 -8.62
N ALA A 89 -10.73 -9.40 -8.18
CA ALA A 89 -11.22 -10.36 -7.19
C ALA A 89 -11.31 -11.78 -7.79
N ARG A 90 -10.44 -12.69 -7.34
CA ARG A 90 -10.42 -14.10 -7.78
C ARG A 90 -11.36 -14.96 -6.93
N PRO A 91 -11.74 -16.16 -7.38
CA PRO A 91 -12.28 -17.18 -6.49
C PRO A 91 -11.41 -17.36 -5.23
N ILE A 92 -12.03 -17.46 -4.07
CA ILE A 92 -11.33 -17.46 -2.77
C ILE A 92 -10.24 -18.55 -2.67
N ASP A 93 -10.47 -19.71 -3.29
CA ASP A 93 -9.56 -20.85 -3.24
C ASP A 93 -8.32 -20.68 -4.15
N GLU A 94 -8.28 -19.65 -5.00
CA GLU A 94 -7.08 -19.31 -5.77
C GLU A 94 -6.03 -18.58 -4.92
N TYR A 95 -6.44 -17.92 -3.82
CA TYR A 95 -5.52 -17.22 -2.94
C TYR A 95 -4.76 -18.20 -2.05
N PRO A 96 -3.42 -18.05 -1.89
CA PRO A 96 -2.68 -18.86 -0.92
C PRO A 96 -3.07 -18.42 0.49
N HIS A 97 -3.49 -19.35 1.35
CA HIS A 97 -3.94 -19.00 2.70
C HIS A 97 -3.77 -20.16 3.69
N GLN A 98 -3.62 -19.81 4.98
CA GLN A 98 -3.86 -20.72 6.09
C GLN A 98 -5.22 -20.43 6.75
N SER A 99 -5.60 -19.14 6.84
CA SER A 99 -6.93 -18.69 7.26
C SER A 99 -7.84 -18.39 6.07
N ARG A 100 -9.01 -19.02 5.99
CA ARG A 100 -10.01 -18.73 4.94
C ARG A 100 -10.54 -17.29 5.03
N GLN A 101 -10.62 -16.74 6.24
CA GLN A 101 -11.01 -15.34 6.44
C GLN A 101 -9.96 -14.38 5.84
N ALA A 102 -8.66 -14.69 6.01
CA ALA A 102 -7.59 -13.90 5.39
C ALA A 102 -7.62 -13.98 3.85
N ALA A 103 -8.01 -15.12 3.26
CA ALA A 103 -8.23 -15.25 1.82
C ALA A 103 -9.35 -14.34 1.31
N ALA A 104 -10.48 -14.29 2.05
CA ALA A 104 -11.57 -13.38 1.71
C ALA A 104 -11.12 -11.90 1.78
N ILE A 105 -10.28 -11.55 2.74
CA ILE A 105 -9.72 -10.19 2.84
C ILE A 105 -8.82 -9.86 1.64
N MET A 106 -7.94 -10.79 1.22
CA MET A 106 -7.11 -10.60 0.02
C MET A 106 -7.95 -10.39 -1.25
N LEU A 107 -9.06 -11.12 -1.39
CA LEU A 107 -10.04 -10.92 -2.46
C LEU A 107 -10.58 -9.49 -2.46
N MET A 108 -11.03 -9.02 -1.30
CA MET A 108 -11.60 -7.66 -1.17
C MET A 108 -10.57 -6.56 -1.43
N VAL A 109 -9.33 -6.75 -0.98
CA VAL A 109 -8.23 -5.83 -1.30
C VAL A 109 -8.02 -5.73 -2.82
N GLN A 110 -8.02 -6.86 -3.53
CA GLN A 110 -7.85 -6.85 -4.99
C GLN A 110 -9.06 -6.29 -5.72
N ASN A 111 -10.28 -6.47 -5.20
CA ASN A 111 -11.47 -5.79 -5.72
C ASN A 111 -11.31 -4.26 -5.72
N ASN A 112 -10.86 -3.70 -4.59
CA ASN A 112 -10.68 -2.25 -4.45
C ASN A 112 -9.58 -1.66 -5.35
N LEU A 113 -8.71 -2.52 -5.91
CA LEU A 113 -7.61 -2.15 -6.81
C LEU A 113 -7.86 -2.62 -8.26
N ASP A 114 -8.98 -3.29 -8.53
CA ASP A 114 -9.33 -3.72 -9.88
C ASP A 114 -9.46 -2.49 -10.80
N PRO A 115 -8.81 -2.45 -11.98
CA PRO A 115 -8.95 -1.32 -12.91
C PRO A 115 -10.38 -1.01 -13.35
N LYS A 116 -11.32 -1.94 -13.19
CA LYS A 116 -12.76 -1.74 -13.44
C LYS A 116 -13.50 -1.09 -12.26
N VAL A 117 -12.91 -1.09 -11.07
CA VAL A 117 -13.50 -0.58 -9.82
C VAL A 117 -12.77 0.69 -9.37
N ALA A 118 -11.45 0.64 -9.32
CA ALA A 118 -10.62 1.71 -8.81
C ALA A 118 -10.52 2.89 -9.78
N LYS A 119 -10.65 4.11 -9.26
CA LYS A 119 -10.49 5.34 -10.03
C LYS A 119 -9.06 5.52 -10.56
N HIS A 120 -8.06 5.28 -9.73
CA HIS A 120 -6.64 5.34 -10.12
C HIS A 120 -5.92 4.09 -9.58
N PRO A 121 -6.04 2.93 -10.26
CA PRO A 121 -5.60 1.64 -9.74
C PRO A 121 -4.09 1.60 -9.46
N HIS A 122 -3.29 2.25 -10.30
CA HIS A 122 -1.83 2.26 -10.17
C HIS A 122 -1.31 3.13 -9.02
N GLU A 123 -2.10 4.10 -8.57
CA GLU A 123 -1.85 4.94 -7.39
C GLU A 123 -2.61 4.46 -6.14
N LEU A 124 -3.18 3.25 -6.22
CA LEU A 124 -3.89 2.58 -5.13
C LEU A 124 -5.12 3.35 -4.61
N ILE A 125 -5.75 4.17 -5.48
CA ILE A 125 -6.92 5.00 -5.14
C ILE A 125 -8.18 4.40 -5.73
N THR A 126 -9.12 4.02 -4.87
CA THR A 126 -10.40 3.43 -5.28
C THR A 126 -11.39 4.52 -5.69
N TYR A 127 -11.62 5.53 -4.86
CA TYR A 127 -12.57 6.62 -5.18
C TYR A 127 -12.32 7.89 -4.34
N GLY A 128 -13.18 8.90 -4.50
CA GLY A 128 -13.05 10.18 -3.78
C GLY A 128 -11.84 11.02 -4.22
N GLY A 129 -11.12 10.61 -5.25
CA GLY A 129 -9.92 11.29 -5.77
C GLY A 129 -8.65 11.06 -4.94
N ASN A 130 -8.76 10.72 -3.66
CA ASN A 130 -7.63 10.40 -2.77
C ASN A 130 -7.95 9.30 -1.74
N GLY A 131 -9.12 8.64 -1.83
CA GLY A 131 -9.48 7.50 -1.00
C GLY A 131 -8.65 6.28 -1.41
N ALA A 132 -7.60 6.00 -0.65
CA ALA A 132 -6.57 5.03 -1.00
C ALA A 132 -6.67 3.74 -0.16
N VAL A 133 -6.32 2.62 -0.81
CA VAL A 133 -6.23 1.29 -0.20
C VAL A 133 -4.93 1.16 0.61
N PHE A 134 -3.82 1.63 0.03
CA PHE A 134 -2.50 1.69 0.65
C PHE A 134 -1.79 2.97 0.19
N GLN A 135 -0.71 3.36 0.86
CA GLN A 135 0.09 4.53 0.47
C GLN A 135 1.04 4.22 -0.70
N ASN A 136 1.49 2.96 -0.81
CA ASN A 136 2.45 2.51 -1.82
C ASN A 136 2.37 0.99 -2.04
N TRP A 137 3.02 0.51 -3.10
CA TRP A 137 3.00 -0.91 -3.47
C TRP A 137 3.74 -1.84 -2.50
N ALA A 138 4.73 -1.36 -1.75
CA ALA A 138 5.37 -2.17 -0.72
C ALA A 138 4.40 -2.57 0.40
N GLN A 139 3.52 -1.64 0.81
CA GLN A 139 2.48 -1.91 1.80
C GLN A 139 1.45 -2.94 1.31
N TYR A 140 1.06 -2.87 0.04
CA TYR A 140 0.23 -3.90 -0.59
C TYR A 140 0.92 -5.26 -0.52
N LEU A 141 2.17 -5.37 -1.01
CA LEU A 141 2.90 -6.63 -1.08
C LEU A 141 3.07 -7.29 0.30
N LEU A 142 3.44 -6.51 1.32
CA LEU A 142 3.60 -7.02 2.68
C LEU A 142 2.25 -7.42 3.30
N THR A 143 1.20 -6.64 3.09
CA THR A 143 -0.15 -6.99 3.56
C THR A 143 -0.60 -8.33 2.97
N MET A 144 -0.49 -8.49 1.64
CA MET A 144 -0.86 -9.73 0.96
C MET A 144 -0.02 -10.91 1.43
N GLN A 145 1.29 -10.71 1.64
CA GLN A 145 2.17 -11.73 2.21
C GLN A 145 1.73 -12.15 3.62
N TYR A 146 1.45 -11.20 4.51
CA TYR A 146 1.01 -11.51 5.87
C TYR A 146 -0.34 -12.24 5.88
N LEU A 147 -1.32 -11.78 5.09
CA LEU A 147 -2.61 -12.45 4.96
C LEU A 147 -2.49 -13.88 4.44
N SER A 148 -1.54 -14.15 3.52
CA SER A 148 -1.34 -15.51 3.00
C SER A 148 -0.76 -16.49 4.02
N LYS A 149 -0.05 -15.98 5.04
CA LYS A 149 0.68 -16.79 6.02
C LYS A 149 0.03 -16.83 7.39
N MET A 150 -0.84 -15.87 7.72
CA MET A 150 -1.43 -15.77 9.04
C MET A 150 -2.38 -16.93 9.34
N THR A 151 -2.41 -17.33 10.61
CA THR A 151 -3.35 -18.30 11.15
C THR A 151 -4.59 -17.61 11.72
N ASP A 152 -5.62 -18.38 12.07
CA ASP A 152 -6.80 -17.88 12.80
C ASP A 152 -6.49 -17.46 14.25
N ALA A 153 -5.26 -17.69 14.75
CA ALA A 153 -4.82 -17.24 16.07
C ALA A 153 -3.99 -15.94 16.00
N GLN A 154 -4.11 -15.18 14.90
CA GLN A 154 -3.38 -13.94 14.69
C GLN A 154 -4.29 -12.82 14.19
N THR A 155 -3.84 -11.60 14.42
CA THR A 155 -4.43 -10.36 13.90
C THR A 155 -3.34 -9.54 13.22
N LEU A 156 -3.57 -9.15 11.97
CA LEU A 156 -2.77 -8.17 11.25
C LEU A 156 -3.16 -6.77 11.68
N VAL A 157 -2.18 -5.98 12.10
CA VAL A 157 -2.41 -4.60 12.52
C VAL A 157 -1.93 -3.63 11.44
N LEU A 158 -2.83 -2.76 10.97
CA LEU A 158 -2.58 -1.81 9.89
C LEU A 158 -2.66 -0.36 10.34
N TYR A 159 -1.56 0.37 10.13
CA TYR A 159 -1.37 1.77 10.49
C TYR A 159 -1.45 2.62 9.22
N SER A 160 -2.65 3.06 8.87
CA SER A 160 -2.93 3.86 7.66
C SER A 160 -2.35 3.26 6.39
N GLY A 161 -2.50 1.95 6.23
CA GLY A 161 -1.93 1.19 5.12
C GLY A 161 -0.59 0.52 5.44
N HIS A 162 0.20 0.99 6.41
CA HIS A 162 1.43 0.29 6.81
C HIS A 162 1.12 -0.98 7.61
N PRO A 163 1.46 -2.18 7.12
CA PRO A 163 1.26 -3.41 7.89
C PRO A 163 2.33 -3.50 8.98
N LEU A 164 1.96 -3.19 10.22
CA LEU A 164 2.88 -3.21 11.36
C LEU A 164 3.38 -4.64 11.62
N GLY A 165 2.48 -5.62 11.51
CA GLY A 165 2.82 -7.02 11.64
C GLY A 165 1.65 -7.89 12.09
N LEU A 166 1.92 -9.18 12.23
CA LEU A 166 1.01 -10.18 12.77
C LEU A 166 1.25 -10.32 14.27
N PHE A 167 0.20 -10.16 15.07
CA PHE A 167 0.24 -10.30 16.52
C PHE A 167 -0.63 -11.47 16.96
N PRO A 168 -0.24 -12.24 18.00
CA PRO A 168 -1.09 -13.29 18.55
C PRO A 168 -2.45 -12.77 18.99
N SER A 169 -3.51 -13.54 18.72
CA SER A 169 -4.88 -13.28 19.15
C SER A 169 -5.64 -14.62 19.30
N HIS A 170 -6.93 -14.67 19.02
CA HIS A 170 -7.77 -15.88 19.13
C HIS A 170 -8.72 -16.00 17.93
N PRO A 171 -9.30 -17.18 17.65
CA PRO A 171 -10.16 -17.42 16.48
C PRO A 171 -11.31 -16.41 16.30
N ASP A 172 -11.93 -15.97 17.40
CA ASP A 172 -13.03 -14.99 17.35
C ASP A 172 -12.57 -13.52 17.23
N ALA A 173 -11.27 -13.25 17.30
CA ALA A 173 -10.74 -11.91 17.10
C ALA A 173 -10.79 -11.49 15.62
N PRO A 174 -10.80 -10.19 15.30
CA PRO A 174 -10.65 -9.73 13.92
C PRO A 174 -9.33 -10.23 13.32
N ARG A 175 -9.34 -10.72 12.08
CA ARG A 175 -8.10 -11.05 11.35
C ARG A 175 -7.29 -9.80 11.01
N VAL A 176 -7.95 -8.66 10.86
CA VAL A 176 -7.31 -7.39 10.56
C VAL A 176 -7.94 -6.27 11.39
N VAL A 177 -7.10 -5.43 11.97
CA VAL A 177 -7.51 -4.13 12.54
C VAL A 177 -6.87 -3.03 11.70
N VAL A 178 -7.71 -2.20 11.10
CA VAL A 178 -7.28 -1.11 10.21
C VAL A 178 -7.59 0.24 10.83
N THR A 179 -6.58 1.11 10.83
CA THR A 179 -6.76 2.55 11.07
C THR A 179 -6.36 3.30 9.80
N ASN A 180 -7.06 4.38 9.44
CA ASN A 180 -6.69 5.25 8.32
C ASN A 180 -6.87 6.70 8.71
N GLY A 181 -5.81 7.50 8.63
CA GLY A 181 -5.92 8.94 8.84
C GLY A 181 -6.16 9.33 10.30
N MET A 182 -5.86 8.44 11.26
CA MET A 182 -5.99 8.77 12.68
C MET A 182 -4.92 9.79 13.07
N MET A 183 -5.36 10.95 13.56
CA MET A 183 -4.52 12.09 13.88
C MET A 183 -4.80 12.57 15.31
N ILE A 184 -3.78 13.13 15.96
CA ILE A 184 -3.99 13.95 17.15
C ILE A 184 -4.82 15.17 16.72
N PRO A 185 -5.94 15.53 17.39
CA PRO A 185 -6.89 16.52 16.89
C PRO A 185 -6.28 17.86 16.46
N ASN A 186 -5.31 18.37 17.22
CA ASN A 186 -4.63 19.65 16.92
C ASN A 186 -3.79 19.63 15.64
N TYR A 187 -3.51 18.44 15.09
CA TYR A 187 -2.71 18.20 13.88
C TYR A 187 -3.51 17.49 12.79
N SER A 188 -4.84 17.68 12.76
CA SER A 188 -5.75 17.03 11.82
C SER A 188 -6.28 17.99 10.74
N LYS A 189 -5.59 19.10 10.48
CA LYS A 189 -5.96 20.02 9.39
C LYS A 189 -5.57 19.43 8.04
N LYS A 190 -6.11 20.00 6.97
CA LYS A 190 -5.83 19.55 5.60
C LYS A 190 -4.35 19.64 5.26
N GLU A 191 -3.67 20.68 5.71
CA GLU A 191 -2.24 20.94 5.48
C GLU A 191 -1.37 19.92 6.20
N ASP A 192 -1.70 19.62 7.47
CA ASP A 192 -1.07 18.57 8.25
C ASP A 192 -1.18 17.22 7.53
N TRP A 193 -2.40 16.87 7.11
CA TRP A 193 -2.65 15.63 6.39
C TRP A 193 -1.86 15.55 5.07
N ASN A 194 -1.85 16.62 4.28
CA ASN A 194 -1.12 16.67 3.00
C ASN A 194 0.36 16.35 3.20
N LYS A 195 0.96 16.99 4.22
CA LYS A 195 2.34 16.78 4.64
C LYS A 195 2.59 15.35 5.11
N TYR A 196 1.81 14.86 6.07
CA TYR A 196 2.02 13.53 6.65
C TYR A 196 1.78 12.40 5.65
N ASN A 197 0.87 12.58 4.71
CA ASN A 197 0.68 11.61 3.64
C ASN A 197 1.89 11.61 2.68
N ALA A 198 2.48 12.77 2.39
CA ALA A 198 3.68 12.85 1.53
C ALA A 198 4.91 12.25 2.22
N LEU A 199 4.97 12.34 3.55
CA LEU A 199 5.98 11.69 4.39
C LEU A 199 5.80 10.17 4.50
N GLY A 200 4.69 9.60 4.01
CA GLY A 200 4.44 8.16 4.10
C GLY A 200 4.06 7.68 5.52
N VAL A 201 3.42 8.55 6.32
CA VAL A 201 3.01 8.23 7.71
C VAL A 201 1.50 8.24 7.94
N THR A 202 0.70 8.61 6.94
CA THR A 202 -0.77 8.53 7.02
C THR A 202 -1.41 8.38 5.63
N SER A 203 -2.66 7.94 5.59
CA SER A 203 -3.46 7.77 4.38
C SER A 203 -4.89 8.23 4.61
N TYR A 204 -5.58 8.68 3.57
CA TYR A 204 -7.02 8.90 3.63
C TYR A 204 -7.72 7.68 3.03
N GLY A 205 -8.37 6.89 3.88
CA GLY A 205 -9.04 5.66 3.46
C GLY A 205 -10.47 5.85 2.96
N GLN A 206 -11.00 7.08 2.95
CA GLN A 206 -12.45 7.29 2.79
C GLN A 206 -13.21 6.42 3.84
N MET A 207 -14.42 5.98 3.51
CA MET A 207 -15.15 4.96 4.26
C MET A 207 -14.73 3.53 3.87
N THR A 208 -14.65 3.26 2.57
CA THR A 208 -14.71 1.92 1.97
C THR A 208 -13.41 1.56 1.21
N ALA A 209 -12.66 2.58 0.75
CA ALA A 209 -11.41 2.37 0.02
C ALA A 209 -10.33 1.72 0.92
N GLY A 210 -10.10 2.31 2.09
CA GLY A 210 -9.11 1.86 3.06
C GLY A 210 -9.59 0.77 4.02
N SER A 211 -10.87 0.40 3.99
CA SER A 211 -11.45 -0.72 4.76
C SER A 211 -11.72 -1.96 3.90
N TRP A 212 -11.49 -1.85 2.59
CA TRP A 212 -11.57 -2.96 1.62
C TRP A 212 -12.97 -3.56 1.50
N ILE A 213 -13.96 -2.71 1.23
CA ILE A 213 -15.35 -3.12 0.95
C ILE A 213 -16.05 -2.14 0.01
#